data_AF-A0A1C5NT78-F1
#
_entry.id   AF-A0A1C5NT78-F1
#
_cell.length_a   1.000
_cell.length_b   1.000
_cell.length_c   1.000
_cell.angle_alpha   90.00
_cell.angle_beta   90.00
_cell.angle_gamma   90.00
#
_symmetry.space_group_name_H-M   'P 1'
#
loop_
_entity.id
_entity.type
_entity.pdbx_description
1 polymer ?
#
loop_
_entity_poly.entity_id
_entity_poly.type
_entity_poly.pdbx_seq_one_letter_code
_entity_poly.pdbx_strand_id
1 'polypeptide(L)'
;MLIRSQDREFLINFNNSILINFNNSIVINIMDIEGAVKIVCSYSCKDYTIGHYSSKAKAIKVLDMIQKAYLNGRIVYQMPEDSKVEV
;
A
#
# COMPACT_ATOMS: atom_id res chain seq x y z
N MET A 1 -5.67 0.37 -13.87
CA MET A 1 -6.61 -0.44 -13.08
C MET A 1 -5.89 -0.86 -11.81
N LEU A 2 -6.31 -0.39 -10.64
CA LEU A 2 -5.77 -0.86 -9.35
C LEU A 2 -6.68 -1.97 -8.82
N ILE A 3 -6.14 -3.18 -8.72
CA ILE A 3 -6.88 -4.40 -8.37
C ILE A 3 -6.62 -4.70 -6.90
N ARG A 4 -7.57 -4.40 -6.03
CA ARG A 4 -7.42 -4.72 -4.61
C ARG A 4 -7.54 -6.22 -4.36
N SER A 5 -6.73 -6.74 -3.45
CA SER A 5 -6.99 -8.05 -2.86
C SER A 5 -8.34 -8.08 -2.15
N GLN A 6 -9.00 -9.23 -2.11
CA GLN A 6 -10.22 -9.45 -1.32
C GLN A 6 -9.99 -9.13 0.17
N ASP A 7 -8.77 -9.36 0.66
CA ASP A 7 -8.36 -9.13 2.05
C ASP A 7 -8.11 -7.64 2.38
N ARG A 8 -8.15 -6.75 1.38
CA ARG A 8 -7.97 -5.30 1.49
C ARG A 8 -6.66 -4.77 2.08
N GLU A 9 -5.83 -5.63 2.67
CA GLU A 9 -4.49 -5.34 3.20
C GLU A 9 -3.42 -5.22 2.12
N PHE A 10 -3.74 -5.73 0.94
CA PHE A 10 -2.86 -5.76 -0.22
C PHE A 10 -3.50 -4.98 -1.36
N LEU A 11 -2.75 -4.02 -1.89
CA LEU A 11 -3.23 -3.20 -3.00
C LEU A 11 -3.30 -3.98 -4.31
N ILE A 12 -2.52 -5.06 -4.42
CA ILE A 12 -2.47 -6.03 -5.52
C ILE A 12 -2.11 -7.40 -4.90
N ASN A 13 -2.96 -8.41 -5.05
CA ASN A 13 -2.62 -9.81 -4.76
C ASN A 13 -2.78 -10.62 -6.04
N PHE A 14 -1.66 -11.01 -6.65
CA PHE A 14 -1.66 -11.96 -7.75
C PHE A 14 -1.02 -13.26 -7.26
N ASN A 15 -1.87 -14.27 -7.03
CA ASN A 15 -1.43 -15.65 -6.80
C ASN A 15 -0.72 -16.28 -8.02
N ASN A 16 -0.61 -15.57 -9.16
CA ASN A 16 0.21 -15.94 -10.31
C ASN A 16 0.77 -14.67 -10.97
N SER A 17 2.08 -14.51 -10.89
CA SER A 17 2.89 -13.42 -11.42
C SER A 17 2.54 -13.03 -12.86
N ILE A 18 2.29 -11.74 -13.14
CA ILE A 18 2.66 -11.09 -14.42
C ILE A 18 2.65 -9.55 -14.28
N LEU A 19 3.84 -9.01 -14.55
CA LEU A 19 4.25 -7.68 -15.02
C LEU A 19 3.15 -6.66 -15.44
N ILE A 20 3.23 -5.46 -14.86
CA ILE A 20 3.29 -4.24 -15.70
C ILE A 20 4.79 -3.99 -15.89
N ASN A 21 5.33 -4.29 -17.08
CA ASN A 21 6.76 -4.18 -17.34
C ASN A 21 7.16 -2.71 -17.46
N PHE A 22 7.82 -2.19 -16.44
CA PHE A 22 9.24 -1.91 -16.56
C PHE A 22 9.95 -2.65 -15.42
N ASN A 23 10.42 -3.87 -15.71
CA ASN A 23 11.35 -4.69 -14.92
C ASN A 23 11.35 -4.44 -13.40
N ASN A 24 10.27 -4.80 -12.69
CA ASN A 24 10.32 -5.40 -11.35
C ASN A 24 8.95 -5.41 -10.63
N SER A 25 8.67 -6.52 -9.97
CA SER A 25 7.53 -6.80 -9.11
C SER A 25 7.46 -5.85 -7.92
N ILE A 26 6.60 -4.83 -7.98
CA ILE A 26 6.25 -3.99 -6.82
C ILE A 26 4.99 -4.56 -6.15
N VAL A 27 5.06 -4.88 -4.87
CA VAL A 27 3.91 -5.28 -4.05
C VAL A 27 3.77 -4.29 -2.88
N ILE A 28 2.56 -3.82 -2.59
CA ILE A 28 2.29 -2.95 -1.44
C ILE A 28 1.44 -3.69 -0.42
N ASN A 29 1.99 -3.87 0.77
CA ASN A 29 1.47 -4.72 1.84
C ASN A 29 1.34 -3.93 3.14
N ILE A 30 0.40 -4.34 4.00
CA ILE A 30 0.40 -3.96 5.41
C ILE A 30 1.10 -5.06 6.20
N MET A 31 2.11 -4.70 6.98
CA MET A 31 2.77 -5.60 7.93
C MET A 31 2.58 -5.10 9.35
N ASP A 32 2.25 -6.01 10.25
CA ASP A 32 2.24 -5.77 11.69
C ASP A 32 3.47 -6.44 12.28
N ILE A 33 4.50 -5.64 12.56
CA ILE A 33 5.78 -6.12 13.11
C ILE A 33 6.04 -5.35 14.39
N GLU A 34 6.18 -6.07 15.50
CA GLU A 34 6.51 -5.52 16.82
C GLU A 34 5.54 -4.42 17.31
N GLY A 35 4.25 -4.54 16.97
CA GLY A 35 3.21 -3.58 17.39
C GLY A 35 3.16 -2.29 16.58
N ALA A 36 3.95 -2.18 15.51
CA ALA A 36 3.89 -1.08 14.55
C ALA A 36 3.27 -1.57 13.23
N VAL A 37 2.20 -0.90 12.80
CA VAL A 37 1.57 -1.18 11.51
C VAL A 37 2.29 -0.38 10.42
N LYS A 38 2.89 -1.10 9.48
CA LYS A 38 3.73 -0.53 8.41
C LYS A 38 3.09 -0.79 7.05
N ILE A 39 3.10 0.21 6.19
CA ILE A 39 2.87 0.01 4.75
C ILE A 39 4.24 -0.20 4.11
N VAL A 40 4.42 -1.35 3.45
CA VAL A 40 5.68 -1.75 2.85
C VAL A 40 5.51 -1.93 1.36
N CYS A 41 6.45 -1.36 0.61
CA CYS A 41 6.64 -1.54 -0.81
C CYS A 41 7.77 -2.56 -1.01
N SER A 42 7.43 -3.77 -1.43
CA SER A 42 8.38 -4.82 -1.77
C SER A 42 8.73 -4.74 -3.24
N TYR A 43 10.02 -4.68 -3.55
CA TYR A 43 10.54 -4.60 -4.91
C TYR A 43 11.72 -5.57 -5.06
N SER A 44 11.55 -6.60 -5.90
CA SER A 44 12.53 -7.68 -6.01
C SER A 44 12.79 -8.31 -4.64
N CYS A 45 14.04 -8.41 -4.18
CA CYS A 45 14.43 -8.99 -2.90
C CYS A 45 14.54 -7.95 -1.75
N LYS A 46 13.91 -6.78 -1.88
CA LYS A 46 14.01 -5.68 -0.91
C LYS A 46 12.66 -5.13 -0.51
N ASP A 47 12.52 -4.87 0.78
CA ASP A 47 11.33 -4.28 1.38
C ASP A 47 11.62 -2.84 1.81
N TYR A 48 10.77 -1.91 1.37
CA TYR A 48 10.86 -0.49 1.71
C TYR A 48 9.64 -0.11 2.53
N THR A 49 9.85 0.28 3.79
CA THR A 49 8.76 0.86 4.58
C THR A 49 8.46 2.26 4.07
N ILE A 50 7.24 2.47 3.59
CA ILE A 50 6.79 3.74 2.99
C ILE A 50 5.78 4.48 3.87
N GLY A 51 5.30 3.86 4.95
CA GLY A 51 4.45 4.52 5.95
C GLY A 51 4.39 3.75 7.26
N HIS A 52 4.25 4.49 8.36
CA HIS A 52 4.01 3.96 9.70
C HIS A 52 2.69 4.50 10.22
N TYR A 53 1.85 3.61 10.73
CA TYR A 53 0.53 3.93 11.24
C TYR A 53 0.31 3.25 12.60
N SER A 54 -0.44 3.93 13.48
CA SER A 54 -0.73 3.47 14.83
C SER A 54 -1.74 2.34 14.87
N SER A 55 -2.46 2.10 13.77
CA SER A 55 -3.43 1.02 13.67
C SER A 55 -3.59 0.51 12.24
N LYS A 56 -4.04 -0.75 12.15
CA LYS A 56 -4.36 -1.41 10.88
C LYS A 56 -5.44 -0.67 10.10
N ALA A 57 -6.45 -0.16 10.79
CA ALA A 57 -7.52 0.61 10.19
C ALA A 57 -7.02 1.89 9.52
N LYS A 58 -6.08 2.62 10.14
CA LYS A 58 -5.44 3.79 9.54
C LYS A 58 -4.63 3.41 8.30
N ALA A 59 -3.83 2.36 8.37
CA ALA A 59 -3.05 1.88 7.22
C ALA A 59 -3.95 1.49 6.04
N ILE A 60 -5.03 0.75 6.28
CA ILE A 60 -6.04 0.40 5.26
C ILE A 60 -6.66 1.66 4.65
N LYS A 61 -7.01 2.66 5.47
CA LYS A 61 -7.58 3.92 4.99
C LYS A 61 -6.59 4.69 4.10
N VAL A 62 -5.30 4.67 4.40
CA VAL A 62 -4.28 5.27 3.53
C VAL A 62 -4.16 4.53 2.21
N LEU A 63 -4.23 3.19 2.21
CA LEU A 63 -4.33 2.43 0.96
C LEU A 63 -5.57 2.86 0.14
N ASP A 64 -6.72 3.06 0.77
CA ASP A 64 -7.93 3.57 0.09
C ASP A 64 -7.70 4.96 -0.51
N MET A 65 -7.03 5.86 0.22
CA MET A 65 -6.73 7.20 -0.26
C MET A 65 -5.79 7.17 -1.48
N ILE A 66 -4.80 6.28 -1.49
CA ILE A 66 -3.92 6.05 -2.65
C ILE A 66 -4.74 5.58 -3.85
N GLN A 67 -5.64 4.60 -3.67
CA GLN A 67 -6.51 4.13 -4.75
C GLN A 67 -7.39 5.25 -5.30
N LYS A 68 -8.01 6.05 -4.43
CA LYS A 68 -8.85 7.19 -4.82
C LYS A 68 -8.06 8.26 -5.57
N ALA A 69 -6.85 8.60 -5.10
CA ALA A 69 -5.99 9.57 -5.77
C ALA A 69 -5.64 9.12 -7.19
N TYR A 70 -5.30 7.85 -7.37
CA TYR A 70 -5.04 7.26 -8.69
C TYR A 70 -6.28 7.31 -9.60
N LEU A 71 -7.46 6.91 -9.11
CA LEU A 71 -8.71 6.97 -9.88
C LEU A 71 -9.07 8.39 -10.32
N ASN A 72 -8.74 9.38 -9.48
CA ASN A 72 -8.94 10.80 -9.79
C ASN A 72 -7.88 11.38 -10.73
N GLY A 73 -6.99 10.55 -11.29
CA GLY A 73 -5.94 10.99 -12.22
C GLY A 73 -4.85 11.83 -11.54
N ARG A 74 -4.75 11.81 -10.21
CA ARG A 74 -3.66 12.51 -9.49
C ARG A 74 -2.39 11.66 -9.58
N ILE A 75 -1.39 12.20 -10.29
CA ILE A 75 -0.09 11.54 -10.50
C ILE A 75 0.84 11.75 -9.29
N VAL A 76 0.62 12.83 -8.52
CA VAL A 76 1.36 13.14 -7.30
C VAL A 76 0.43 12.93 -6.11
N TYR A 77 0.81 12.01 -5.23
CA TYR A 77 0.10 11.74 -3.99
C TYR A 77 1.09 11.65 -2.83
N GLN A 78 0.87 12.47 -1.80
CA GLN A 78 1.64 12.44 -0.57
C GLN A 78 0.89 11.61 0.47
N MET A 79 1.54 10.57 1.00
CA MET A 79 0.97 9.79 2.09
C MET A 79 0.83 10.67 3.35
N PRO A 80 -0.35 10.67 4.00
CA PRO A 80 -0.55 11.45 5.21
C PRO A 80 0.21 10.83 6.39
N GLU A 81 0.63 11.68 7.32
CA GLU A 81 1.14 11.29 8.64
C GLU A 81 0.04 10.60 9.45
N ASP A 82 0.42 9.70 10.36
CA ASP A 82 -0.52 8.94 11.19
C ASP A 82 -1.53 9.82 11.96
N SER A 83 -1.09 10.98 12.44
CA SER A 83 -1.92 11.95 13.18
C SER A 83 -3.02 12.59 12.31
N LYS A 84 -2.86 12.58 10.98
CA LYS A 84 -3.81 13.13 10.01
C LYS A 84 -4.77 12.08 9.46
N VAL A 85 -4.58 10.81 9.82
CA VAL A 85 -5.47 9.71 9.43
C VAL A 85 -6.45 9.45 10.57
N GLU A 86 -7.63 10.03 10.46
CA GLU A 86 -8.78 9.66 11.30
C GLU A 86 -9.28 8.29 10.85
N VAL A 87 -9.81 7.43 11.73
CA VAL A 87 -10.40 6.13 11.34
C VAL A 87 -11.89 6.30 11.13
#